data_AF-A0A1J5LAN6-F1
#
_entry.id   AF-A0A1J5LAN6-F1
#
_cell.length_a   1.000
_cell.length_b   1.000
_cell.length_c   1.000
_cell.angle_alpha   90.00
_cell.angle_beta   90.00
_cell.angle_gamma   90.00
#
_symmetry.space_group_name_H-M   'P 1'
#
loop_
_entity.id
_entity.type
_entity.pdbx_description
1 polymer ?
#
loop_
_entity_poly.entity_id
_entity_poly.type
_entity_poly.pdbx_seq_one_letter_code
_entity_poly.pdbx_strand_id
1 'polypeptide(L)'
;MEDDKKTIWSLQHNKRKPEERDQFKPTGKTKGSNSVTYGLVAFAIIFVVSLLLVWMSPKTLTTCFTDTYCISSNTHFFGYALYVAFTIVLIILAIMGAYIVGKKLGERFKI
;
A
#
# COMPACT_ATOMS: atom_id res chain seq x y z
N MET A 1 9.07 19.52 -5.16
CA MET A 1 7.74 19.03 -5.51
C MET A 1 6.97 20.26 -5.93
N GLU A 2 6.90 20.50 -7.24
CA GLU A 2 6.11 21.60 -7.80
C GLU A 2 4.64 21.20 -7.62
N ASP A 3 4.02 21.76 -6.58
CA ASP A 3 2.57 21.75 -6.47
C ASP A 3 2.02 22.46 -7.71
N ASP A 4 1.37 21.69 -8.59
CA ASP A 4 0.59 22.20 -9.73
C ASP A 4 -0.32 23.32 -9.22
N LYS A 5 0.12 24.56 -9.47
CA LYS A 5 -0.56 25.78 -9.02
C LYS A 5 -1.84 25.90 -9.83
N LYS A 6 -2.89 25.20 -9.41
CA LYS A 6 -4.24 25.31 -9.97
C LYS A 6 -4.57 26.78 -10.13
N THR A 7 -4.79 27.21 -11.37
CA THR A 7 -5.24 28.55 -11.68
C THR A 7 -6.58 28.77 -10.98
N ILE A 8 -6.58 29.56 -9.91
CA ILE A 8 -7.80 29.81 -9.12
C ILE A 8 -8.62 30.86 -9.87
N TRP A 9 -9.65 30.42 -10.59
CA TRP A 9 -10.55 31.25 -11.40
C TRP A 9 -11.59 32.03 -10.57
N SER A 10 -11.29 32.40 -9.32
CA SER A 10 -12.23 33.24 -8.58
C SER A 10 -12.05 34.71 -8.99
N LEU A 11 -13.15 35.33 -9.43
CA LEU A 11 -13.22 36.78 -9.73
C LEU A 11 -12.78 37.66 -8.54
N GLN A 12 -12.82 37.09 -7.34
CA GLN A 12 -12.39 37.72 -6.09
C GLN A 12 -10.89 37.62 -5.82
N HIS A 13 -10.18 36.70 -6.49
CA HIS A 13 -8.73 36.58 -6.36
C HIS A 13 -8.08 37.90 -6.80
N ASN A 14 -8.35 38.35 -8.02
CA ASN A 14 -7.69 39.51 -8.61
C ASN A 14 -7.98 40.87 -7.93
N LYS A 15 -9.00 40.96 -7.05
CA LYS A 15 -9.36 42.23 -6.37
C LYS A 15 -8.89 42.35 -4.92
N ARG A 16 -8.42 41.28 -4.28
CA ARG A 16 -8.08 41.27 -2.84
C ARG A 16 -6.59 41.12 -2.58
N LYS A 17 -6.12 41.80 -1.52
CA LYS A 17 -4.75 41.68 -1.00
C LYS A 17 -4.52 40.25 -0.46
N PRO A 18 -3.26 39.76 -0.39
CA PRO A 18 -2.96 38.39 0.04
C PRO A 18 -3.53 38.07 1.44
N GLU A 19 -3.53 39.03 2.35
CA GLU A 19 -4.05 38.90 3.72
C GLU A 19 -5.58 38.68 3.76
N GLU A 20 -6.32 39.37 2.90
CA GLU A 20 -7.77 39.22 2.76
C GLU A 20 -8.17 37.95 2.02
N ARG A 21 -7.24 37.28 1.33
CA ARG A 21 -7.49 35.97 0.69
C ARG A 21 -7.41 34.83 1.71
N ASP A 22 -6.56 34.96 2.72
CA ASP A 22 -6.39 33.94 3.76
C ASP A 22 -7.64 33.77 4.63
N GLN A 23 -8.45 34.82 4.78
CA GLN A 23 -9.76 34.75 5.45
C GLN A 23 -10.81 33.92 4.68
N PHE A 24 -10.61 33.68 3.38
CA PHE A 24 -11.53 32.92 2.53
C PHE A 24 -10.92 31.62 2.02
N LYS A 25 -9.82 31.15 2.62
CA LYS A 25 -9.36 29.79 2.41
C LYS A 25 -10.51 28.85 2.82
N PRO A 26 -10.92 27.90 1.97
CA PRO A 26 -11.98 26.97 2.32
C PRO A 26 -11.57 26.23 3.61
N THR A 27 -12.31 26.45 4.69
CA THR A 27 -12.14 25.80 6.00
C THR A 27 -12.62 24.35 6.02
N GLY A 28 -12.92 23.79 4.85
CA GLY A 28 -13.25 22.38 4.72
C GLY A 28 -12.08 21.52 5.18
N LYS A 29 -12.36 20.48 5.97
CA LYS A 29 -11.36 19.49 6.38
C LYS A 29 -10.59 19.03 5.14
N THR A 30 -9.28 19.26 5.13
CA THR A 30 -8.40 18.66 4.12
C THR A 30 -8.59 17.15 4.17
N LYS A 31 -8.79 16.53 3.01
CA LYS A 31 -9.01 15.08 2.91
C LYS A 31 -7.75 14.39 3.48
N GLY A 32 -7.85 13.87 4.69
CA GLY A 32 -6.77 13.11 5.32
C GLY A 32 -6.35 11.96 4.40
N SER A 33 -5.05 11.70 4.33
CA SER A 33 -4.51 10.61 3.52
C SER A 33 -4.91 9.27 4.14
N ASN A 34 -6.08 8.75 3.75
CA ASN A 34 -6.56 7.43 4.17
C ASN A 34 -5.71 6.26 3.62
N SER A 35 -4.57 6.54 2.98
CA SER A 35 -3.70 5.56 2.32
C SER A 35 -3.19 4.48 3.29
N VAL A 36 -2.86 4.87 4.53
CA VAL A 36 -2.42 3.91 5.56
C VAL A 36 -3.57 2.97 5.94
N THR A 37 -4.77 3.50 6.13
CA THR A 37 -5.97 2.72 6.44
C THR A 37 -6.27 1.71 5.33
N TYR A 38 -6.18 2.12 4.07
CA TYR A 38 -6.37 1.21 2.93
C TYR A 38 -5.31 0.10 2.90
N GLY A 39 -4.04 0.42 3.18
CA GLY A 39 -2.97 -0.58 3.26
C GLY A 39 -3.20 -1.59 4.39
N LEU A 40 -3.65 -1.13 5.55
CA LEU A 40 -3.95 -1.97 6.71
C LEU A 40 -5.15 -2.89 6.43
N VAL A 41 -6.22 -2.38 5.82
CA VAL A 41 -7.38 -3.19 5.42
C VAL A 41 -6.99 -4.22 4.36
N ALA A 42 -6.19 -3.84 3.36
CA ALA A 42 -5.70 -4.79 2.35
C ALA A 42 -4.86 -5.90 2.99
N PHE A 43 -3.97 -5.56 3.92
CA PHE A 43 -3.20 -6.55 4.67
C PHE A 43 -4.10 -7.49 5.49
N ALA A 44 -5.13 -6.96 6.17
CA ALA A 44 -6.08 -7.77 6.92
C ALA A 44 -6.81 -8.78 6.03
N ILE A 45 -7.23 -8.38 4.82
CA ILE A 45 -7.87 -9.28 3.85
C ILE A 45 -6.88 -10.38 3.43
N ILE A 46 -5.65 -10.04 3.09
CA ILE A 46 -4.61 -11.02 2.71
C ILE A 46 -4.38 -12.03 3.86
N PHE A 47 -4.35 -11.55 5.09
CA PHE A 47 -4.18 -12.40 6.26
C PHE A 47 -5.35 -13.36 6.45
N VAL A 48 -6.60 -12.88 6.32
CA VAL A 48 -7.80 -13.74 6.40
C VAL A 48 -7.82 -14.80 5.30
N VAL A 49 -7.48 -14.43 4.06
CA VAL A 49 -7.37 -15.39 2.95
C VAL A 49 -6.27 -16.42 3.21
N SER A 50 -5.15 -16.00 3.78
CA SER A 50 -4.05 -16.91 4.14
C SER A 50 -4.47 -17.90 5.23
N LEU A 51 -5.23 -17.47 6.24
CA LEU A 51 -5.79 -18.37 7.25
C LEU A 51 -6.74 -19.41 6.64
N LEU A 52 -7.62 -18.98 5.73
CA LEU A 52 -8.51 -19.88 4.99
C LEU A 52 -7.71 -20.91 4.17
N LEU A 53 -6.64 -20.50 3.51
CA LEU A 53 -5.77 -21.42 2.77
C LEU A 53 -5.16 -22.49 3.67
N VAL A 54 -4.62 -22.11 4.82
CA VAL A 54 -3.99 -23.06 5.75
C VAL A 54 -5.05 -24.00 6.33
N TRP A 55 -6.24 -23.49 6.65
CA TRP A 55 -7.33 -24.30 7.20
C TRP A 55 -7.89 -25.32 6.19
N MET A 56 -8.02 -24.92 4.93
CA MET A 56 -8.57 -25.78 3.88
C MET A 56 -7.54 -26.78 3.32
N SER A 57 -6.25 -26.61 3.64
CA SER A 57 -5.18 -27.47 3.14
C SER A 57 -5.19 -28.82 3.87
N PRO A 58 -5.46 -29.94 3.19
CA PRO A 58 -5.56 -31.26 3.83
C PRO A 58 -4.19 -31.85 4.21
N LYS A 59 -3.09 -31.27 3.71
CA LYS A 59 -1.73 -31.74 3.94
C LYS A 59 -1.03 -30.85 4.96
N THR A 60 -0.29 -31.48 5.86
CA THR A 60 0.65 -30.76 6.73
C THR A 60 1.81 -30.24 5.90
N LEU A 61 1.79 -28.95 5.64
CA LEU A 61 2.90 -28.24 5.01
C LEU A 61 3.89 -27.81 6.09
N THR A 62 5.17 -28.08 5.85
CA THR A 62 6.31 -27.71 6.71
C THR A 62 7.29 -26.88 5.90
N THR A 63 7.67 -25.72 6.44
CA THR A 63 8.66 -24.83 5.84
C THR A 63 9.77 -24.57 6.85
N CYS A 64 11.02 -24.77 6.44
CA CYS A 64 12.19 -24.49 7.27
C CYS A 64 12.83 -23.17 6.85
N PHE A 65 12.95 -22.25 7.81
CA PHE A 65 13.65 -20.97 7.61
C PHE A 65 15.17 -21.16 7.65
N THR A 66 15.63 -22.08 8.49
CA THR A 66 17.02 -22.51 8.66
C THR A 66 17.02 -24.01 8.95
N ASP A 67 18.18 -24.66 8.94
CA ASP A 67 18.32 -26.10 9.19
C ASP A 67 17.76 -26.55 10.56
N THR A 68 17.63 -25.63 11.51
CA THR A 68 17.16 -25.89 12.87
C THR A 68 15.77 -25.34 13.18
N TYR A 69 15.24 -24.40 12.39
CA TYR A 69 13.94 -23.78 12.63
C TYR A 69 12.95 -24.08 11.50
N CYS A 70 12.01 -25.00 11.79
CA CYS A 70 10.92 -25.37 10.90
C CYS A 70 9.56 -24.99 11.49
N ILE A 71 8.71 -24.40 10.66
CA ILE A 71 7.33 -24.03 10.99
C ILE A 71 6.41 -24.99 10.24
N SER A 72 5.54 -25.68 10.97
CA SER A 72 4.51 -26.54 10.40
C SER A 72 3.14 -25.89 10.50
N SER A 73 2.33 -26.06 9.45
CA SER A 73 0.91 -25.70 9.43
C SER A 73 0.08 -26.38 10.51
N ASN A 74 0.51 -27.55 11.01
CA ASN A 74 -0.21 -28.31 12.03
C ASN A 74 0.15 -27.87 13.46
N THR A 75 1.44 -27.71 13.76
CA THR A 75 1.92 -27.32 15.10
C THR A 75 1.80 -25.81 15.34
N HIS A 76 1.95 -25.02 14.28
CA HIS A 76 1.99 -23.56 14.35
C HIS A 76 1.06 -22.94 13.30
N PHE A 77 -0.24 -23.25 13.39
CA PHE A 77 -1.27 -22.79 12.43
C PHE A 77 -1.20 -21.28 12.15
N PHE A 78 -1.28 -20.45 13.19
CA PHE A 78 -1.23 -18.99 13.04
C PHE A 78 0.11 -18.47 12.51
N GLY A 79 1.22 -19.07 12.97
CA GLY A 79 2.57 -18.69 12.51
C GLY A 79 2.78 -19.01 11.04
N TYR A 80 2.30 -20.17 10.60
CA TYR A 80 2.36 -20.58 9.20
C TYR A 80 1.44 -19.72 8.31
N ALA A 81 0.24 -19.37 8.78
CA ALA A 81 -0.65 -18.47 8.05
C ALA A 81 -0.07 -17.05 7.92
N LEU A 82 0.59 -16.55 8.96
CA LEU A 82 1.29 -15.27 8.93
C LEU A 82 2.48 -15.32 7.96
N TYR A 83 3.26 -16.40 7.95
CA TYR A 83 4.30 -16.63 6.96
C TYR A 83 3.76 -16.52 5.52
N VAL A 84 2.70 -17.26 5.20
CA VAL A 84 2.06 -17.24 3.87
C VAL A 84 1.59 -15.82 3.50
N ALA A 85 0.96 -15.10 4.44
CA ALA A 85 0.52 -13.73 4.22
C ALA A 85 1.70 -12.79 3.89
N PHE A 86 2.81 -12.89 4.61
CA PHE A 86 4.01 -12.10 4.34
C PHE A 86 4.64 -12.47 2.99
N THR A 87 4.68 -13.76 2.63
CA THR A 87 5.17 -14.19 1.31
C THR A 87 4.35 -13.56 0.19
N ILE A 88 3.01 -13.53 0.31
CA ILE A 88 2.12 -12.88 -0.67
C ILE A 88 2.42 -11.38 -0.77
N VAL A 89 2.57 -10.70 0.37
CA VAL A 89 2.90 -9.26 0.40
C VAL A 89 4.24 -8.99 -0.30
N LEU A 90 5.27 -9.79 -0.04
CA LEU A 90 6.57 -9.65 -0.71
C LEU A 90 6.47 -9.84 -2.22
N ILE A 91 5.66 -10.79 -2.69
CA ILE A 91 5.42 -11.00 -4.13
C ILE A 91 4.76 -9.76 -4.73
N ILE A 92 3.74 -9.20 -4.09
CA ILE A 92 3.06 -7.99 -4.57
C ILE A 92 4.04 -6.80 -4.62
N LEU A 93 4.86 -6.62 -3.58
CA LEU A 93 5.90 -5.58 -3.55
C LEU A 93 6.93 -5.77 -4.67
N ALA A 94 7.34 -7.01 -4.95
CA ALA A 94 8.27 -7.31 -6.03
C ALA A 94 7.68 -6.97 -7.41
N ILE A 95 6.41 -7.30 -7.65
CA ILE A 95 5.71 -6.94 -8.90
C ILE A 95 5.62 -5.42 -9.05
N MET A 96 5.26 -4.70 -7.98
CA MET A 96 5.22 -3.23 -8.01
C MET A 96 6.61 -2.62 -8.25
N GLY A 97 7.65 -3.16 -7.60
CA GLY A 97 9.04 -2.74 -7.80
C GLY A 97 9.47 -2.95 -9.25
N ALA A 98 9.20 -4.13 -9.82
CA ALA A 98 9.50 -4.44 -11.22
C ALA A 98 8.76 -3.49 -12.18
N TYR A 99 7.49 -3.18 -11.91
CA TYR A 99 6.72 -2.22 -12.71
C TYR A 99 7.32 -0.80 -12.66
N ILE A 100 7.70 -0.32 -11.48
CA ILE A 100 8.30 1.01 -11.30
C ILE A 100 9.63 1.10 -12.04
N VAL A 101 10.49 0.08 -11.90
CA VAL A 101 11.78 0.02 -12.59
C VAL A 101 11.58 -0.06 -14.10
N GLY A 102 10.67 -0.92 -14.56
CA GLY A 102 10.33 -1.07 -15.97
C GLY A 102 9.80 0.23 -16.59
N LYS A 103 8.91 0.93 -15.89
CA LYS A 103 8.40 2.25 -16.33
C LYS A 103 9.53 3.27 -16.46
N LYS A 104 10.42 3.34 -15.47
CA LYS A 104 11.55 4.28 -15.46
C LYS A 104 12.55 4.00 -16.58
N LEU A 105 12.82 2.73 -16.89
CA LEU A 105 13.61 2.35 -18.07
C LEU A 105 12.87 2.73 -19.37
N GLY A 106 11.59 2.39 -19.48
CA GLY A 106 10.80 2.67 -20.68
C GLY A 106 10.75 4.16 -21.04
N GLU A 107 10.62 5.05 -20.05
CA GLU A 107 10.67 6.50 -20.27
C GLU A 107 12.07 6.99 -20.69
N ARG A 108 13.15 6.36 -20.21
CA ARG A 108 14.53 6.67 -20.62
C ARG A 108 14.88 6.20 -22.02
N PHE A 109 14.27 5.11 -22.49
CA PHE A 109 14.50 4.54 -23.81
C PHE A 109 13.49 5.00 -24.87
N LYS A 110 12.50 5.82 -24.48
CA LYS A 110 11.57 6.45 -25.41
C LYS A 110 12.30 7.57 -26.15
N ILE A 111 12.92 7.21 -27.29
CA ILE A 111 13.41 8.12 -28.33
C ILE A 111 12.21 8.55 -29.19
#